data_AF-A0AAU4K3Y4-F1
#
_entry.id   AF-A0AAU4K3Y4-F1
#
_cell.length_a   1.000
_cell.length_b   1.000
_cell.length_c   1.000
_cell.angle_alpha   90.00
_cell.angle_beta   90.00
_cell.angle_gamma   90.00
#
_symmetry.space_group_name_H-M   'P 1'
#
loop_
_entity.id
_entity.type
_entity.pdbx_description
1 polymer ?
#
loop_
_entity_poly.entity_id
_entity_poly.type
_entity_poly.pdbx_seq_one_letter_code
_entity_poly.pdbx_strand_id
1 'polypeptide(L)'
;MTGVSLLIVVVAIVFAVAVLAGVTWFVIDSMVRVRRFARSTDVLPGRPGTAPREWAASDDPAPLLHRRLRYAIALVHENHTLRADPVSRAALERLDDAVLVLDGRLVSVVTDSAPGDDDALTPFDDAISALERLPGRLVYQPPGVIAGRVDETIAYLGDPSLPLDTGESPYPDDESA
;
A
#
# COMPACT_ATOMS: atom_id res chain seq x y z
N MET A 1 -21.15 3.78 -55.42
CA MET A 1 -20.58 3.06 -54.25
C MET A 1 -20.69 1.58 -54.50
N THR A 2 -19.58 0.86 -54.60
CA THR A 2 -19.60 -0.60 -54.66
C THR A 2 -19.97 -1.16 -53.27
N GLY A 3 -20.59 -2.34 -53.21
CA GLY A 3 -21.02 -2.94 -51.93
C GLY A 3 -19.89 -3.09 -50.90
N VAL A 4 -18.65 -3.20 -51.38
CA VAL A 4 -17.43 -3.23 -50.55
C VAL A 4 -17.18 -1.90 -49.84
N SER A 5 -17.37 -0.76 -50.50
CA SER A 5 -17.21 0.56 -49.87
C SER A 5 -18.24 0.80 -48.78
N LEU A 6 -19.49 0.34 -48.99
CA LEU A 6 -20.54 0.43 -47.98
C LEU A 6 -20.20 -0.42 -46.74
N LEU A 7 -19.71 -1.65 -46.95
CA LEU A 7 -19.32 -2.56 -45.87
C LEU A 7 -18.21 -1.96 -44.99
N ILE A 8 -17.16 -1.39 -45.59
CA ILE A 8 -16.04 -0.80 -44.86
C ILE A 8 -16.52 0.36 -43.97
N VAL A 9 -17.38 1.23 -44.50
CA VAL A 9 -17.94 2.36 -43.74
C VAL A 9 -18.76 1.86 -42.56
N VAL A 10 -19.61 0.85 -42.76
CA VAL A 10 -20.42 0.27 -41.67
C VAL A 10 -19.54 -0.33 -40.58
N VAL A 11 -18.51 -1.11 -40.95
CA VAL A 11 -17.58 -1.72 -39.99
C VAL A 11 -16.80 -0.65 -39.21
N ALA A 12 -16.32 0.39 -39.88
CA ALA A 12 -15.60 1.49 -39.23
C ALA A 12 -16.49 2.23 -38.20
N ILE A 13 -17.76 2.47 -38.54
CA ILE A 13 -18.73 3.11 -37.63
C ILE A 13 -18.98 2.22 -36.40
N VAL A 14 -19.22 0.92 -36.60
CA VAL A 14 -19.45 -0.02 -35.50
C VAL A 14 -18.23 -0.09 -34.59
N PHE A 15 -17.02 -0.14 -35.16
CA PHE A 15 -15.78 -0.15 -34.39
C PHE A 15 -15.60 1.15 -33.59
N ALA A 16 -15.85 2.31 -34.20
CA ALA A 16 -15.78 3.60 -33.50
C ALA A 16 -16.77 3.68 -32.32
N VAL A 17 -18.01 3.21 -32.50
CA VAL A 17 -19.02 3.16 -31.43
C VAL A 17 -18.60 2.20 -30.32
N ALA A 18 -18.05 1.03 -30.67
CA ALA A 18 -17.57 0.05 -29.69
C ALA A 18 -16.40 0.60 -28.85
N VAL A 19 -15.45 1.30 -29.48
CA VAL A 19 -14.34 1.96 -28.78
C VAL A 19 -14.86 3.06 -27.85
N LEU A 20 -15.76 3.92 -28.32
CA LEU A 20 -16.37 4.99 -27.51
C LEU A 20 -17.14 4.43 -26.30
N ALA A 21 -17.93 3.38 -26.51
CA ALA A 21 -18.65 2.69 -25.44
C ALA A 21 -17.69 2.03 -24.44
N GLY A 22 -16.64 1.36 -24.93
CA GLY A 22 -15.63 0.72 -24.10
C GLY A 22 -14.87 1.73 -23.22
N VAL A 23 -14.44 2.86 -23.79
CA VAL A 23 -13.77 3.95 -23.05
C VAL A 23 -14.71 4.54 -21.98
N THR A 24 -15.96 4.81 -22.33
CA THR A 24 -16.94 5.37 -21.39
C THR A 24 -17.20 4.43 -20.21
N TRP A 25 -17.37 3.12 -20.50
CA TRP A 25 -17.56 2.11 -19.47
C TRP A 25 -16.35 1.99 -18.53
N PHE A 26 -15.14 1.98 -19.11
CA PHE A 26 -13.89 1.91 -18.36
C PHE A 26 -13.68 3.11 -17.42
N VAL A 27 -14.05 4.33 -17.85
CA VAL A 27 -13.97 5.54 -17.02
C VAL A 27 -14.95 5.49 -15.85
N ILE A 28 -16.19 5.06 -16.08
CA ILE A 28 -17.22 4.96 -15.04
C ILE A 28 -16.83 3.90 -13.99
N ASP A 29 -16.41 2.72 -14.44
CA ASP A 29 -16.02 1.62 -13.56
C ASP A 29 -14.78 1.96 -12.71
N SER A 30 -13.83 2.69 -13.30
CA SER A 30 -12.67 3.22 -12.57
C SER A 30 -13.07 4.23 -11.48
N MET A 31 -13.99 5.15 -11.77
CA MET A 31 -14.47 6.12 -10.78
C MET A 31 -15.27 5.48 -9.64
N VAL A 32 -16.06 4.42 -9.91
CA VAL A 32 -16.80 3.71 -8.86
C VAL A 32 -15.86 2.95 -7.92
N ARG A 33 -14.82 2.30 -8.46
CA ARG A 33 -13.79 1.63 -7.64
C ARG A 33 -13.02 2.62 -6.77
N VAL A 34 -12.61 3.76 -7.32
CA VAL A 34 -11.93 4.83 -6.56
C VAL A 34 -12.83 5.40 -5.46
N ARG A 35 -14.11 5.67 -5.74
CA ARG A 35 -15.05 6.20 -4.72
C ARG A 35 -15.39 5.18 -3.63
N ARG A 36 -15.38 3.88 -3.94
CA ARG A 36 -15.57 2.81 -2.95
C ARG A 36 -14.34 2.66 -2.06
N PHE A 37 -13.14 2.84 -2.62
CA PHE A 37 -11.89 2.79 -1.87
C PHE A 37 -11.65 4.04 -1.01
N ALA A 38 -12.07 5.22 -1.49
CA ALA A 38 -12.06 6.46 -0.72
C ALA A 38 -13.03 6.43 0.48
N ARG A 39 -14.04 5.56 0.43
CA ARG A 39 -14.97 5.29 1.54
C ARG A 39 -14.67 3.98 2.29
N SER A 40 -13.64 3.24 1.90
CA SER A 40 -13.21 2.03 2.60
C SER A 40 -12.05 2.35 3.53
N THR A 41 -12.08 1.72 4.69
CA THR A 41 -10.97 1.60 5.64
C THR A 41 -10.06 0.42 5.32
N ASP A 42 -10.06 -0.01 4.06
CA ASP A 42 -9.20 -1.07 3.57
C ASP A 42 -7.75 -0.55 3.49
N VAL A 43 -6.83 -1.25 4.14
CA VAL A 43 -5.39 -0.96 4.08
C VAL A 43 -4.82 -1.35 2.71
N LEU A 44 -5.24 -2.49 2.18
CA LEU A 44 -4.81 -3.02 0.88
C LEU A 44 -5.98 -3.08 -0.11
N PRO A 45 -5.81 -2.63 -1.36
CA PRO A 45 -6.86 -2.74 -2.37
C PRO A 45 -7.35 -4.19 -2.55
N GLY A 46 -8.66 -4.40 -2.41
CA GLY A 46 -9.29 -5.71 -2.62
C GLY A 46 -9.17 -6.68 -1.43
N ARG A 47 -8.52 -6.28 -0.33
CA ARG A 47 -8.53 -7.02 0.93
C ARG A 47 -9.28 -6.20 1.98
N PRO A 48 -10.39 -6.72 2.55
CA PRO A 48 -11.19 -5.96 3.50
C PRO A 48 -10.36 -5.62 4.75
N GLY A 49 -10.35 -4.34 5.14
CA GLY A 49 -9.70 -3.88 6.35
C GLY A 49 -10.52 -4.20 7.62
N THR A 50 -9.83 -4.20 8.77
CA THR A 50 -10.45 -4.40 10.09
C THR A 50 -10.90 -3.10 10.75
N ALA A 51 -10.40 -1.95 10.26
CA ALA A 51 -10.68 -0.66 10.86
C ALA A 51 -12.16 -0.23 10.75
N PRO A 52 -12.75 0.32 11.83
CA PRO A 52 -14.11 0.84 11.84
C PRO A 52 -14.34 1.94 10.80
N ARG A 53 -15.56 2.05 10.26
CA ARG A 53 -15.85 2.97 9.14
C ARG A 53 -15.66 4.45 9.50
N GLU A 54 -15.88 4.79 10.76
CA GLU A 54 -15.70 6.12 11.33
C GLU A 54 -14.25 6.61 11.24
N TRP A 55 -13.25 5.71 11.16
CA TRP A 55 -11.84 6.08 11.00
C TRP A 55 -11.55 6.76 9.66
N ALA A 56 -12.40 6.55 8.64
CA ALA A 56 -12.20 7.15 7.32
C ALA A 56 -12.20 8.69 7.35
N ALA A 57 -12.86 9.31 8.33
CA ALA A 57 -12.98 10.77 8.46
C ALA A 57 -12.57 11.31 9.83
N SER A 58 -12.08 10.46 10.74
CA SER A 58 -11.59 10.90 12.05
C SER A 58 -10.14 11.41 11.96
N ASP A 59 -9.82 12.36 12.82
CA ASP A 59 -8.47 12.91 13.05
C ASP A 59 -7.91 12.47 14.41
N ASP A 60 -8.53 11.48 15.07
CA ASP A 60 -7.98 10.88 16.28
C ASP A 60 -6.64 10.15 15.97
N PRO A 61 -5.75 9.95 16.97
CA PRO A 61 -4.42 9.40 16.74
C PRO A 61 -4.40 8.04 16.01
N ALA A 62 -5.25 7.10 16.41
CA ALA A 62 -5.29 5.77 15.78
C ALA A 62 -5.79 5.77 14.32
N PRO A 63 -6.91 6.44 13.96
CA PRO A 63 -7.29 6.68 12.57
C PRO A 63 -6.17 7.29 11.71
N LEU A 64 -5.37 8.22 12.26
CA LEU A 64 -4.23 8.79 11.55
C LEU A 64 -3.14 7.75 11.31
N LEU A 65 -2.80 6.92 12.30
CA LEU A 65 -1.85 5.82 12.14
C LEU A 65 -2.32 4.80 11.10
N HIS A 66 -3.60 4.41 11.11
CA HIS A 66 -4.18 3.55 10.07
C HIS A 66 -4.00 4.13 8.66
N ARG A 67 -4.29 5.43 8.51
CA ARG A 67 -4.11 6.14 7.23
C ARG A 67 -2.65 6.18 6.80
N ARG A 68 -1.74 6.43 7.75
CA ARG A 68 -0.28 6.42 7.53
C ARG A 68 0.21 5.05 7.10
N LEU A 69 -0.22 3.97 7.78
CA LEU A 69 0.07 2.58 7.40
C LEU A 69 -0.37 2.28 5.95
N ARG A 70 -1.58 2.69 5.57
CA ARG A 70 -2.11 2.53 4.22
C ARG A 70 -1.27 3.26 3.17
N TYR A 71 -0.80 4.47 3.45
CA TYR A 71 0.10 5.17 2.53
C TYR A 71 1.49 4.53 2.46
N ALA A 72 2.02 4.07 3.59
CA ALA A 72 3.31 3.41 3.66
C ALA A 72 3.34 2.14 2.81
N ILE A 73 2.34 1.25 2.96
CA ILE A 73 2.27 0.03 2.13
C ILE A 73 2.00 0.33 0.66
N ALA A 74 1.20 1.37 0.35
CA ALA A 74 1.01 1.81 -1.03
C ALA A 74 2.34 2.24 -1.68
N LEU A 75 3.18 2.99 -0.95
CA LEU A 75 4.50 3.41 -1.41
C LEU A 75 5.45 2.21 -1.61
N VAL A 76 5.40 1.21 -0.73
CA VAL A 76 6.15 -0.05 -0.93
C VAL A 76 5.72 -0.74 -2.21
N HIS A 77 4.40 -0.80 -2.47
CA HIS A 77 3.89 -1.33 -3.73
C HIS A 77 4.35 -0.49 -4.92
N GLU A 78 4.59 0.81 -4.83
CA GLU A 78 5.12 1.57 -5.98
C GLU A 78 6.54 1.12 -6.42
N ASN A 79 7.28 0.42 -5.56
CA ASN A 79 8.61 -0.06 -5.88
C ASN A 79 8.59 -1.22 -6.90
N HIS A 80 9.11 -0.96 -8.10
CA HIS A 80 9.17 -1.92 -9.19
C HIS A 80 10.09 -3.12 -8.91
N THR A 81 11.11 -2.98 -8.05
CA THR A 81 12.06 -4.06 -7.75
C THR A 81 11.39 -5.23 -7.04
N LEU A 82 10.38 -4.95 -6.21
CA LEU A 82 9.58 -5.98 -5.51
C LEU A 82 8.73 -6.82 -6.46
N ARG A 83 8.49 -6.35 -7.68
CA ARG A 83 7.70 -7.07 -8.70
C ARG A 83 8.55 -7.73 -9.77
N ALA A 84 9.86 -7.52 -9.76
CA ALA A 84 10.75 -7.93 -10.84
C ALA A 84 10.88 -9.46 -10.94
N ASP A 85 10.82 -10.18 -9.83
CA ASP A 85 11.05 -11.62 -9.78
C ASP A 85 10.09 -12.35 -8.80
N PRO A 86 9.96 -13.69 -8.89
CA PRO A 86 9.06 -14.46 -8.04
C PRO A 86 9.38 -14.41 -6.54
N VAL A 87 10.65 -14.31 -6.16
CA VAL A 87 11.07 -14.33 -4.75
C VAL A 87 10.67 -13.01 -4.09
N SER A 88 10.97 -11.88 -4.74
CA SER A 88 10.59 -10.55 -4.25
C SER A 88 9.07 -10.38 -4.17
N ARG A 89 8.31 -10.95 -5.12
CA ARG A 89 6.84 -10.95 -5.07
C ARG A 89 6.29 -11.76 -3.90
N ALA A 90 6.84 -12.93 -3.65
CA ALA A 90 6.45 -13.74 -2.49
C ALA A 90 6.80 -13.04 -1.16
N ALA A 91 7.87 -12.24 -1.12
CA ALA A 91 8.19 -11.41 0.03
C ALA A 91 7.16 -10.27 0.22
N LEU A 92 6.76 -9.60 -0.87
CA LEU A 92 5.71 -8.57 -0.84
C LEU A 92 4.36 -9.13 -0.35
N GLU A 93 3.96 -10.34 -0.79
CA GLU A 93 2.73 -10.98 -0.32
C GLU A 93 2.76 -11.26 1.19
N ARG A 94 3.90 -11.68 1.74
CA ARG A 94 4.07 -11.88 3.18
C ARG A 94 4.08 -10.56 3.95
N LEU A 95 4.62 -9.50 3.35
CA LEU A 95 4.57 -8.16 3.92
C LEU A 95 3.13 -7.63 3.98
N ASP A 96 2.36 -7.84 2.92
CA ASP A 96 0.93 -7.50 2.87
C ASP A 96 0.15 -8.18 4.01
N ASP A 97 0.43 -9.47 4.26
CA ASP A 97 -0.18 -10.20 5.37
C ASP A 97 0.24 -9.63 6.73
N ALA A 98 1.52 -9.33 6.92
CA ALA A 98 2.04 -8.75 8.16
C ALA A 98 1.45 -7.36 8.45
N VAL A 99 1.25 -6.54 7.42
CA VAL A 99 0.61 -5.22 7.51
C VAL A 99 -0.84 -5.34 7.95
N LEU A 100 -1.60 -6.32 7.43
CA LEU A 100 -2.97 -6.56 7.89
C LEU A 100 -3.03 -7.03 9.34
N VAL A 101 -2.05 -7.83 9.79
CA VAL A 101 -1.94 -8.23 11.20
C VAL A 101 -1.61 -7.03 12.09
N LEU A 102 -0.74 -6.12 11.64
CA LEU A 102 -0.44 -4.88 12.36
C LEU A 102 -1.69 -3.99 12.48
N ASP A 103 -2.44 -3.79 11.38
CA ASP A 103 -3.70 -3.03 11.39
C ASP A 103 -4.73 -3.64 12.34
N GLY A 104 -4.90 -4.97 12.30
CA GLY A 104 -5.80 -5.68 13.21
C GLY A 104 -5.43 -5.47 14.67
N ARG A 105 -4.13 -5.54 15.00
CA ARG A 105 -3.65 -5.26 16.37
C ARG A 105 -3.88 -3.81 16.78
N LEU A 106 -3.70 -2.84 15.88
CA LEU A 106 -3.98 -1.43 16.14
C LEU A 106 -5.45 -1.24 16.53
N VAL A 107 -6.37 -1.84 15.76
CA VAL A 107 -7.81 -1.80 16.04
C VAL A 107 -8.13 -2.46 17.38
N SER A 108 -7.53 -3.63 17.68
CA SER A 108 -7.74 -4.32 18.95
C SER A 108 -7.25 -3.48 20.14
N VAL A 109 -6.03 -2.94 20.08
CA VAL A 109 -5.49 -2.09 21.15
C VAL A 109 -6.40 -0.89 21.41
N VAL A 110 -6.84 -0.19 20.37
CA VAL A 110 -7.73 0.98 20.53
C VAL A 110 -9.10 0.58 21.10
N THR A 111 -9.58 -0.62 20.80
CA THR A 111 -10.87 -1.10 21.32
C THR A 111 -10.77 -1.50 22.79
N ASP A 112 -9.63 -2.06 23.21
CA ASP A 112 -9.41 -2.58 24.55
C ASP A 112 -8.80 -1.54 25.52
N SER A 113 -8.12 -0.53 25.00
CA SER A 113 -7.48 0.53 25.78
C SER A 113 -8.47 1.56 26.30
N ALA A 114 -8.10 2.21 27.41
CA ALA A 114 -8.85 3.35 27.92
C ALA A 114 -8.75 4.55 26.94
N PRO A 115 -9.81 5.35 26.78
CA PRO A 115 -9.76 6.55 25.96
C PRO A 115 -8.62 7.49 26.39
N GLY A 116 -7.73 7.85 25.46
CA GLY A 116 -6.60 8.76 25.69
C GLY A 116 -5.29 8.09 26.12
N ASP A 117 -5.19 6.76 26.07
CA ASP A 117 -3.94 6.02 26.27
C ASP A 117 -3.10 6.01 24.97
N ASP A 118 -2.51 7.16 24.65
CA ASP A 118 -1.71 7.34 23.42
C ASP A 118 -0.37 6.59 23.49
N ASP A 119 0.14 6.27 24.68
CA ASP A 119 1.39 5.51 24.87
C ASP A 119 1.26 4.08 24.30
N ALA A 120 0.05 3.51 24.32
CA ALA A 120 -0.23 2.22 23.70
C ALA A 120 -0.07 2.25 22.16
N LEU A 121 -0.02 3.43 21.55
CA LEU A 121 0.13 3.61 20.10
C LEU A 121 1.59 3.72 19.65
N THR A 122 2.54 4.01 20.56
CA THR A 122 3.96 4.19 20.23
C THR A 122 4.55 3.01 19.43
N PRO A 123 4.33 1.74 19.81
CA PRO A 123 4.89 0.61 19.04
C PRO A 123 4.38 0.55 17.59
N PHE A 124 3.17 1.05 17.33
CA PHE A 124 2.62 1.11 15.97
C PHE A 124 3.24 2.24 15.16
N ASP A 125 3.50 3.39 15.79
CA ASP A 125 4.19 4.50 15.14
C ASP A 125 5.61 4.11 14.69
N ASP A 126 6.34 3.38 15.54
CA ASP A 126 7.67 2.85 15.22
C ASP A 126 7.61 1.83 14.07
N ALA A 127 6.68 0.88 14.15
CA ALA A 127 6.48 -0.13 13.11
C ALA A 127 6.12 0.50 11.75
N ILE A 128 5.20 1.47 11.74
CA ILE A 128 4.81 2.21 10.52
C ILE A 128 6.00 2.99 9.98
N SER A 129 6.78 3.65 10.85
CA SER A 129 7.99 4.38 10.44
C SER A 129 9.04 3.46 9.82
N ALA A 130 9.17 2.21 10.29
CA ALA A 130 10.06 1.21 9.66
C ALA A 130 9.57 0.80 8.26
N LEU A 131 8.25 0.67 8.08
CA LEU A 131 7.63 0.39 6.78
C LEU A 131 7.81 1.55 5.80
N GLU A 132 7.68 2.80 6.26
CA GLU A 132 7.88 4.00 5.42
C GLU A 132 9.32 4.13 4.90
N ARG A 133 10.30 3.67 5.67
CA ARG A 133 11.71 3.66 5.24
C ARG A 133 12.05 2.49 4.32
N LEU A 134 11.24 1.43 4.29
CA LEU A 134 11.51 0.23 3.51
C LEU A 134 11.75 0.53 2.01
N PRO A 135 10.92 1.32 1.30
CA PRO A 135 11.16 1.62 -0.11
C PRO A 135 12.58 2.11 -0.38
N GLY A 136 13.08 3.06 0.42
CA GLY A 136 14.44 3.60 0.30
C GLY A 136 15.53 2.54 0.51
N ARG A 137 15.33 1.64 1.49
CA ARG A 137 16.24 0.51 1.76
C ARG A 137 16.27 -0.54 0.65
N LEU A 138 15.25 -0.58 -0.21
CA LEU A 138 15.17 -1.51 -1.33
C LEU A 138 15.73 -0.95 -2.64
N VAL A 139 15.93 0.36 -2.72
CA VAL A 139 16.47 1.01 -3.92
C VAL A 139 17.89 0.50 -4.19
N TYR A 140 18.15 0.13 -5.45
CA TYR A 140 19.43 -0.42 -5.94
C TYR A 140 19.95 -1.70 -5.26
N GLN A 141 19.10 -2.42 -4.52
CA GLN A 141 19.47 -3.69 -3.91
C GLN A 141 19.32 -4.88 -4.89
N PRO A 142 20.17 -5.92 -4.80
CA PRO A 142 19.98 -7.15 -5.55
C PRO A 142 18.79 -7.97 -5.02
N PRO A 143 18.12 -8.80 -5.85
CA PRO A 143 16.92 -9.56 -5.46
C PRO A 143 17.06 -10.39 -4.17
N GLY A 144 18.21 -11.04 -3.97
CA GLY A 144 18.45 -11.85 -2.76
C GLY A 144 18.51 -11.03 -1.47
N VAL A 145 18.84 -9.73 -1.56
CA VAL A 145 18.87 -8.81 -0.41
C VAL A 145 17.50 -8.17 -0.19
N ILE A 146 16.74 -7.92 -1.27
CA ILE A 146 15.38 -7.36 -1.20
C ILE A 146 14.49 -8.22 -0.30
N ALA A 147 14.44 -9.53 -0.55
CA ALA A 147 13.61 -10.43 0.25
C ALA A 147 14.04 -10.43 1.74
N GLY A 148 15.35 -10.43 2.02
CA GLY A 148 15.85 -10.37 3.39
C GLY A 148 15.47 -9.08 4.13
N ARG A 149 15.55 -7.91 3.48
CA ARG A 149 15.14 -6.64 4.08
C ARG A 149 13.62 -6.55 4.31
N VAL A 150 12.84 -7.15 3.42
CA VAL A 150 11.39 -7.30 3.63
C VAL A 150 11.14 -8.19 4.85
N ASP A 151 11.83 -9.33 4.98
CA ASP A 151 11.67 -10.27 6.09
C ASP A 151 12.06 -9.66 7.44
N GLU A 152 13.15 -8.90 7.46
CA GLU A 152 13.57 -8.11 8.62
C GLU A 152 12.49 -7.09 9.02
N THR A 153 11.92 -6.39 8.04
CA THR A 153 10.84 -5.44 8.30
C THR A 153 9.61 -6.15 8.83
N ILE A 154 9.22 -7.29 8.25
CA ILE A 154 8.10 -8.12 8.75
C ILE A 154 8.32 -8.50 10.21
N ALA A 155 9.53 -8.94 10.57
CA ALA A 155 9.87 -9.28 11.95
C ALA A 155 9.71 -8.06 12.87
N TYR A 156 10.22 -6.90 12.47
CA TYR A 156 10.07 -5.64 13.22
C TYR A 156 8.62 -5.17 13.37
N LEU A 157 7.79 -5.33 12.32
CA LEU A 157 6.36 -5.04 12.44
C LEU A 157 5.70 -5.93 13.50
N GLY A 158 6.16 -7.19 13.63
CA GLY A 158 5.71 -8.12 14.65
C GLY A 158 6.13 -7.72 16.06
N ASP A 159 7.39 -7.30 16.20
CA ASP A 159 8.04 -6.92 17.46
C ASP A 159 9.03 -5.75 17.25
N PRO A 160 8.64 -4.52 17.58
CA PRO A 160 9.49 -3.32 17.40
C PRO A 160 10.73 -3.28 18.30
N SER A 161 10.91 -4.24 19.21
CA SER A 161 12.14 -4.35 20.01
C SER A 161 13.28 -5.04 19.26
N LEU A 162 12.99 -5.68 18.12
CA LEU A 162 13.98 -6.32 17.29
C LEU A 162 14.86 -5.29 16.56
N PRO A 163 16.13 -5.63 16.27
CA PRO A 163 16.99 -4.74 15.48
C PRO A 163 16.43 -4.57 14.06
N LEU A 164 16.51 -3.35 13.56
CA LEU A 164 16.21 -3.01 12.17
C LEU A 164 17.39 -2.20 11.60
N ASP A 165 17.98 -2.69 10.52
CA ASP A 165 18.90 -1.90 9.69
C ASP A 165 18.12 -0.75 9.07
N THR A 166 18.26 0.45 9.64
CA THR A 166 17.62 1.67 9.16
C THR A 166 18.27 2.18 7.87
N GLY A 167 19.45 1.70 7.50
CA GLY A 167 20.23 2.24 6.39
C GLY A 167 20.75 3.67 6.62
N GLU A 168 20.55 4.23 7.82
CA GLU A 168 21.18 5.48 8.24
C GLU A 168 22.65 5.20 8.57
N SER A 169 23.55 5.97 7.96
CA SER A 169 24.98 5.93 8.31
C SER A 169 25.14 6.20 9.82
N PRO A 170 25.88 5.37 10.57
CA PRO A 170 26.20 5.65 11.98
C PRO A 170 27.06 6.91 12.16
N TYR A 171 27.66 7.38 11.07
CA TYR A 171 28.41 8.62 11.04
C TYR A 171 27.48 9.72 10.56
N PRO A 172 27.22 10.76 11.38
CA PRO A 172 26.55 11.96 10.88
C PRO A 172 27.36 12.48 9.71
N ASP A 173 26.69 12.98 8.68
CA ASP A 173 27.35 13.66 7.58
C ASP A 173 28.20 14.77 8.19
N ASP A 174 29.53 14.57 8.23
CA ASP A 174 30.46 15.59 8.68
C ASP A 174 30.27 16.77 7.72
N GLU A 175 29.42 17.73 8.12
CA GLU A 175 29.22 18.98 7.42
C GLU A 175 30.59 19.65 7.29
N SER A 176 31.18 19.47 6.12
CA SER A 176 32.44 20.08 5.75
C SER A 176 32.16 21.57 5.58
N ALA A 177 32.50 22.33 6.62
CA ALA A 177 32.50 23.79 6.66
C ALA A 177 33.45 24.41 5.62
#